data_AF-A0A8T3QBS6-F1
#
_entry.id   AF-A0A8T3QBS6-F1
#
_cell.length_a   1.000
_cell.length_b   1.000
_cell.length_c   1.000
_cell.angle_alpha   90.00
_cell.angle_beta   90.00
_cell.angle_gamma   90.00
#
_symmetry.space_group_name_H-M   'P 1'
#
loop_
_entity.id
_entity.type
_entity.pdbx_description
1 polymer ?
#
loop_
_entity_poly.entity_id
_entity_poly.type
_entity_poly.pdbx_seq_one_letter_code
_entity_poly.pdbx_strand_id
1 'polypeptide(L)'
;MDALHDLAPISDRYAHLPVATAFDWSAAATALGRGEWYLVAFRSVRRIEADEERLWAFDDLAHREAAGAPGFIHYFRGPAAVDGSCLSFCLWVSRAAARAAAGLPAHVAAVSLIREMYESYTLEFLRVRGGNAGEPLTFEPYDSPPAFLTPPATDPAPMLSLINAAAAPA
;
A
#
# COMPACT_ATOMS: atom_id res chain seq x y z
N MET A 1 -17.16 14.20 -4.81
CA MET A 1 -16.04 15.16 -4.90
C MET A 1 -14.87 14.50 -4.20
N ASP A 2 -13.75 14.29 -4.89
CA ASP A 2 -12.59 13.62 -4.30
C ASP A 2 -11.98 14.51 -3.22
N ALA A 3 -12.16 14.10 -1.97
CA ALA A 3 -11.77 14.89 -0.80
C ALA A 3 -10.23 14.95 -0.61
N LEU A 4 -9.47 14.18 -1.40
CA LEU A 4 -8.02 14.08 -1.32
C LEU A 4 -7.35 14.51 -2.65
N HIS A 5 -8.03 15.28 -3.50
CA HIS A 5 -7.50 15.70 -4.80
C HIS A 5 -6.18 16.49 -4.75
N ASP A 6 -5.91 17.19 -3.64
CA ASP A 6 -4.66 17.95 -3.43
C ASP A 6 -3.53 17.11 -2.83
N LEU A 7 -3.75 15.82 -2.55
CA LEU A 7 -2.74 14.95 -1.97
C LEU A 7 -1.58 14.75 -2.95
N ALA A 8 -0.39 15.19 -2.54
CA ALA A 8 0.80 15.16 -3.37
C ALA A 8 1.98 14.49 -2.65
N PRO A 9 2.91 13.87 -3.42
CA PRO A 9 4.19 13.42 -2.88
C PRO A 9 5.01 14.59 -2.30
N ILE A 10 5.74 14.34 -1.21
CA ILE A 10 6.62 15.37 -0.61
C ILE A 10 8.02 15.41 -1.24
N SER A 11 8.37 14.44 -2.09
CA SER A 11 9.66 14.36 -2.79
C SER A 11 9.61 13.38 -3.95
N ASP A 12 10.60 13.45 -4.84
CA ASP A 12 10.75 12.51 -5.97
C ASP A 12 11.07 11.08 -5.52
N ARG A 13 11.44 10.87 -4.26
CA ARG A 13 11.70 9.52 -3.72
C ARG A 13 10.45 8.81 -3.20
N TYR A 14 9.26 9.41 -3.37
CA TYR A 14 8.02 8.93 -2.77
C TYR A 14 7.72 7.44 -3.02
N ALA A 15 8.08 6.92 -4.21
CA ALA A 15 7.91 5.51 -4.56
C ALA A 15 8.70 4.55 -3.65
N HIS A 16 9.75 5.05 -3.01
CA HIS A 16 10.64 4.32 -2.09
C HIS A 16 10.39 4.62 -0.62
N LEU A 17 9.47 5.53 -0.31
CA LEU A 17 9.12 5.90 1.06
C LEU A 17 7.86 5.14 1.54
N PRO A 18 7.73 4.85 2.85
CA PRO A 18 6.47 4.39 3.42
C PRO A 18 5.32 5.33 3.04
N VAL A 19 4.14 4.80 2.71
CA VAL A 19 2.98 5.61 2.30
C VAL A 19 2.67 6.72 3.32
N ALA A 20 2.82 6.42 4.61
CA ALA A 20 2.62 7.37 5.71
C ALA A 20 3.53 8.60 5.67
N THR A 21 4.72 8.49 5.08
CA THR A 21 5.74 9.56 5.05
C THR A 21 6.09 10.01 3.63
N ALA A 22 5.48 9.41 2.61
CA ALA A 22 5.70 9.75 1.20
C ALA A 22 4.85 10.95 0.73
N PHE A 23 3.77 11.27 1.44
CA PHE A 23 2.77 12.28 1.05
C PHE A 23 2.48 13.26 2.18
N ASP A 24 2.02 14.46 1.82
CA ASP A 24 1.49 15.42 2.79
C ASP A 24 0.03 15.06 3.15
N TRP A 25 -0.13 14.28 4.22
CA TRP A 25 -1.42 13.83 4.70
C TRP A 25 -2.19 14.87 5.51
N SER A 26 -1.69 16.07 5.76
CA SER A 26 -2.30 17.00 6.72
C SER A 26 -3.72 17.44 6.30
N ALA A 27 -3.88 17.86 5.04
CA ALA A 27 -5.18 18.23 4.49
C ALA A 27 -6.11 17.00 4.39
N ALA A 28 -5.58 15.86 3.96
CA ALA A 28 -6.31 14.60 3.87
C ALA A 28 -6.83 14.12 5.24
N ALA A 29 -6.03 14.26 6.30
CA ALA A 29 -6.43 13.92 7.67
C ALA A 29 -7.64 14.74 8.10
N THR A 30 -7.61 16.04 7.81
CA THR A 30 -8.73 16.95 8.10
C THR A 30 -9.98 16.57 7.31
N ALA A 31 -9.82 16.24 6.03
CA ALA A 31 -10.94 15.87 5.15
C ALA A 31 -11.57 14.51 5.51
N LEU A 32 -10.76 13.53 5.90
CA LEU A 32 -11.21 12.20 6.29
C LEU A 32 -11.83 12.17 7.70
N GLY A 33 -11.30 12.99 8.63
CA GLY A 33 -11.79 13.05 10.01
C GLY A 33 -11.56 11.76 10.80
N ARG A 34 -12.49 11.44 11.70
CA ARG A 34 -12.39 10.24 12.55
C ARG A 34 -12.94 9.02 11.82
N GLY A 35 -12.12 7.98 11.66
CA GLY A 35 -12.54 6.77 10.97
C GLY A 35 -11.43 5.75 10.74
N GLU A 36 -11.79 4.68 10.04
CA GLU A 36 -10.87 3.65 9.57
C GLU A 36 -11.15 3.36 8.08
N TRP A 37 -10.07 3.22 7.31
CA TRP A 37 -10.11 3.00 5.87
C TRP A 37 -9.12 1.93 5.46
N TYR A 38 -9.32 1.42 4.25
CA TYR A 38 -8.48 0.42 3.64
C TYR A 38 -7.73 1.02 2.46
N LEU A 39 -6.40 0.99 2.52
CA LEU A 39 -5.53 1.44 1.45
C LEU A 39 -4.84 0.25 0.79
N VAL A 40 -4.85 0.24 -0.54
CA VAL A 40 -4.07 -0.70 -1.36
C VAL A 40 -3.03 0.11 -2.11
N ALA A 41 -1.76 -0.09 -1.79
CA ALA A 41 -0.62 0.52 -2.48
C ALA A 41 0.01 -0.50 -3.44
N PHE A 42 0.13 -0.12 -4.70
CA PHE A 42 0.83 -0.84 -5.75
C PHE A 42 2.18 -0.17 -5.97
N ARG A 43 3.25 -0.81 -5.49
CA ARG A 43 4.62 -0.40 -5.79
C ARG A 43 5.12 -1.21 -6.95
N SER A 44 5.79 -0.56 -7.89
CA SER A 44 6.25 -1.23 -9.10
C SER A 44 7.51 -0.62 -9.65
N VAL A 45 8.21 -1.40 -10.47
CA VAL A 45 9.26 -0.94 -11.38
C VAL A 45 8.78 -1.26 -12.79
N ARG A 46 8.59 -0.23 -13.62
CA ARG A 46 8.19 -0.39 -15.02
C ARG A 46 9.35 -0.97 -15.82
N ARG A 47 9.03 -1.80 -16.82
CA ARG A 47 10.02 -2.23 -17.82
C ARG A 47 10.43 -1.03 -18.67
N ILE A 48 11.66 -1.07 -19.17
CA ILE A 48 12.16 -0.03 -20.08
C ILE A 48 11.41 -0.02 -21.42
N GLU A 49 10.87 -1.16 -21.85
CA GLU A 49 10.03 -1.29 -23.05
C GLU A 49 8.53 -1.19 -22.77
N ALA A 50 8.11 -0.76 -21.57
CA ALA A 50 6.69 -0.65 -21.24
C ALA A 50 5.98 0.35 -22.16
N ASP A 51 4.83 -0.06 -22.70
CA ASP A 51 3.96 0.81 -23.48
C ASP A 51 3.18 1.73 -22.54
N GLU A 52 3.69 2.94 -22.33
CA GLU A 52 3.12 3.90 -21.40
C GLU A 52 1.72 4.37 -21.80
N GLU A 53 1.47 4.55 -23.09
CA GLU A 53 0.16 4.99 -23.59
C GLU A 53 -0.90 3.92 -23.31
N ARG A 54 -0.59 2.65 -23.59
CA ARG A 54 -1.47 1.52 -23.27
C ARG A 54 -1.68 1.37 -21.77
N LEU A 55 -0.62 1.54 -20.97
CA LEU A 55 -0.72 1.49 -19.52
C LEU A 55 -1.66 2.58 -18.98
N TRP A 56 -1.50 3.82 -19.43
CA TRP A 56 -2.38 4.92 -19.01
C TRP A 56 -3.82 4.72 -19.45
N ALA A 57 -4.06 4.23 -20.66
CA ALA A 57 -5.42 3.98 -21.14
C ALA A 57 -6.16 2.95 -20.29
N PHE A 58 -5.49 1.85 -19.90
CA PHE A 58 -6.08 0.83 -19.04
C PHE A 58 -6.22 1.29 -17.59
N ASP A 59 -5.24 2.04 -17.08
CA ASP A 59 -5.31 2.64 -15.75
C ASP A 59 -6.47 3.64 -15.64
N ASP A 60 -6.68 4.50 -16.63
CA ASP A 60 -7.80 5.43 -16.70
C ASP A 60 -9.16 4.71 -16.72
N LEU A 61 -9.25 3.59 -17.45
CA LEU A 61 -10.46 2.77 -17.49
C LEU A 61 -10.74 2.14 -16.12
N ALA A 62 -9.73 1.52 -15.50
CA ALA A 62 -9.84 0.92 -14.19
C ALA A 62 -10.16 1.96 -13.10
N HIS A 63 -9.55 3.14 -13.16
CA HIS A 63 -9.84 4.24 -12.25
C HIS A 63 -11.27 4.76 -12.40
N ARG A 64 -11.74 5.01 -13.63
CA ARG A 64 -13.13 5.46 -13.87
C ARG A 64 -14.14 4.45 -13.33
N GLU A 65 -13.89 3.16 -13.55
CA GLU A 65 -14.73 2.09 -13.05
C GLU A 65 -14.72 2.03 -11.50
N ALA A 66 -13.54 2.11 -10.89
CA ALA A 66 -13.39 2.16 -9.44
C ALA A 66 -14.06 3.39 -8.83
N ALA A 67 -13.96 4.56 -9.45
CA ALA A 67 -14.57 5.81 -9.00
C ALA A 67 -16.10 5.76 -8.99
N GLY A 68 -16.70 4.91 -9.83
CA GLY A 68 -18.14 4.62 -9.81
C GLY A 68 -18.57 3.57 -8.79
N ALA A 69 -17.63 2.85 -8.17
CA ALA A 69 -17.93 1.75 -7.27
C ALA A 69 -18.27 2.23 -5.84
N PRO A 70 -19.22 1.58 -5.15
CA PRO A 70 -19.54 1.91 -3.76
C PRO A 70 -18.33 1.82 -2.84
N GLY A 71 -18.09 2.88 -2.07
CA GLY A 71 -17.02 2.89 -1.06
C GLY A 71 -15.64 3.27 -1.58
N PHE A 72 -15.51 3.66 -2.84
CA PHE A 72 -14.32 4.35 -3.34
C PHE A 72 -14.16 5.72 -2.66
N ILE A 73 -12.92 6.08 -2.33
CA ILE A 73 -12.62 7.37 -1.69
C ILE A 73 -11.67 8.18 -2.57
N HIS A 74 -10.52 7.60 -2.92
CA HIS A 74 -9.46 8.31 -3.63
C HIS A 74 -8.57 7.34 -4.40
N TYR A 75 -7.99 7.83 -5.49
CA TYR A 75 -6.94 7.16 -6.24
C TYR A 75 -5.80 8.15 -6.49
N PHE A 76 -4.60 7.75 -6.10
CA PHE A 76 -3.37 8.44 -6.48
C PHE A 76 -2.65 7.62 -7.56
N ARG A 77 -2.43 8.25 -8.71
CA ARG A 77 -1.61 7.71 -9.80
C ARG A 77 -0.20 8.29 -9.73
N GLY A 78 0.77 7.48 -9.34
CA GLY A 78 2.16 7.91 -9.31
C GLY A 78 2.77 8.05 -10.71
N PRO A 79 3.53 9.12 -11.00
CA PRO A 79 4.42 9.15 -12.15
C PRO A 79 5.59 8.19 -11.95
N ALA A 80 6.06 7.52 -13.01
CA ALA A 80 7.32 6.77 -12.89
C ALA A 80 8.48 7.73 -12.60
N ALA A 81 9.32 7.37 -11.63
CA ALA A 81 10.60 8.02 -11.41
C ALA A 81 11.58 7.63 -12.52
N VAL A 82 12.73 8.31 -12.54
CA VAL A 82 13.79 8.10 -13.57
C VAL A 82 14.28 6.65 -13.62
N ASP A 83 14.28 5.95 -12.49
CA ASP A 83 14.65 4.53 -12.38
C ASP A 83 13.50 3.56 -12.71
N GLY A 84 12.37 4.07 -13.21
CA GLY A 84 11.16 3.29 -13.51
C GLY A 84 10.31 2.95 -12.28
N SER A 85 10.75 3.30 -11.07
CA SER A 85 9.98 3.04 -9.84
C SER A 85 8.71 3.90 -9.78
N CYS A 86 7.63 3.35 -9.26
CA CYS A 86 6.33 3.99 -9.22
C CYS A 86 5.54 3.51 -7.99
N LEU A 87 4.75 4.40 -7.41
CA LEU A 87 3.77 4.08 -6.38
C LEU A 87 2.40 4.68 -6.76
N SER A 88 1.41 3.82 -6.93
CA SER A 88 0.01 4.22 -7.03
C SER A 88 -0.77 3.60 -5.88
N PHE A 89 -1.85 4.23 -5.42
CA PHE A 89 -2.69 3.62 -4.39
C PHE A 89 -4.16 4.02 -4.51
N CYS A 90 -5.03 3.15 -4.03
CA CYS A 90 -6.45 3.46 -3.84
C CYS A 90 -6.80 3.44 -2.35
N LEU A 91 -7.67 4.35 -1.94
CA LEU A 91 -8.26 4.41 -0.60
C LEU A 91 -9.75 4.05 -0.68
N TRP A 92 -10.19 3.20 0.24
CA TRP A 92 -11.54 2.62 0.27
C TRP A 92 -12.11 2.66 1.68
N VAL A 93 -13.44 2.71 1.78
CA VAL A 93 -14.14 2.58 3.07
C VAL A 93 -13.91 1.21 3.72
N SER A 94 -13.60 0.17 2.95
CA SER A 94 -13.34 -1.19 3.47
C SER A 94 -12.61 -2.08 2.46
N ARG A 95 -11.99 -3.15 2.97
CA ARG A 95 -11.42 -4.24 2.13
C ARG A 95 -12.46 -4.94 1.26
N ALA A 96 -13.71 -5.04 1.73
CA ALA A 96 -14.79 -5.64 0.97
C ALA A 96 -15.14 -4.80 -0.27
N ALA A 97 -15.25 -3.48 -0.10
CA ALA A 97 -15.48 -2.54 -1.20
C ALA A 97 -14.33 -2.60 -2.23
N ALA A 98 -13.09 -2.55 -1.77
CA ALA A 98 -11.91 -2.66 -2.63
C ALA A 98 -11.89 -3.97 -3.45
N ARG A 99 -12.20 -5.10 -2.82
CA ARG A 99 -12.26 -6.40 -3.50
C ARG A 99 -13.38 -6.49 -4.52
N ALA A 100 -14.55 -5.92 -4.23
CA ALA A 100 -15.66 -5.89 -5.17
C ALA A 100 -15.27 -5.09 -6.43
N ALA A 101 -14.64 -3.92 -6.25
CA ALA A 101 -14.17 -3.11 -7.36
C ALA A 101 -13.02 -3.76 -8.15
N ALA A 102 -12.09 -4.43 -7.46
CA ALA A 102 -10.98 -5.13 -8.11
C ALA A 102 -11.42 -6.28 -9.04
N GLY A 103 -12.63 -6.81 -8.84
CA GLY A 103 -13.22 -7.83 -9.70
C GLY A 103 -13.97 -7.30 -10.93
N LEU A 104 -14.06 -5.98 -11.09
CA LEU A 104 -14.79 -5.38 -12.21
C LEU A 104 -13.99 -5.48 -13.53
N PRO A 105 -14.66 -5.50 -14.69
CA PRO A 105 -14.04 -5.82 -15.97
C PRO A 105 -12.84 -4.95 -16.36
N ALA A 106 -12.91 -3.63 -16.17
CA ALA A 106 -11.79 -2.75 -16.53
C ALA A 106 -10.60 -2.95 -15.59
N HIS A 107 -10.84 -3.17 -14.30
CA HIS A 107 -9.78 -3.50 -13.35
C HIS A 107 -9.08 -4.82 -13.69
N VAL A 108 -9.86 -5.87 -14.01
CA VAL A 108 -9.31 -7.17 -14.46
C VAL A 108 -8.49 -7.01 -15.73
N ALA A 109 -8.95 -6.19 -16.67
CA ALA A 109 -8.21 -5.89 -17.90
C ALA A 109 -6.88 -5.17 -17.61
N ALA A 110 -6.85 -4.20 -16.70
CA ALA A 110 -5.61 -3.52 -16.31
C ALA A 110 -4.62 -4.48 -15.63
N VAL A 111 -5.10 -5.34 -14.72
CA VAL A 111 -4.27 -6.36 -14.05
C VAL A 111 -3.64 -7.33 -15.05
N SER A 112 -4.30 -7.62 -16.17
CA SER A 112 -3.75 -8.50 -17.21
C SER A 112 -2.45 -7.97 -17.83
N LEU A 113 -2.22 -6.64 -17.80
CA LEU A 113 -1.01 -6.01 -18.33
C LEU A 113 0.21 -6.15 -17.43
N ILE A 114 0.03 -6.58 -16.17
CA ILE A 114 1.09 -6.47 -15.15
C ILE A 114 2.40 -7.15 -15.60
N ARG A 115 2.29 -8.34 -16.18
CA ARG A 115 3.46 -9.12 -16.63
C ARG A 115 4.20 -8.47 -17.81
N GLU A 116 3.45 -7.78 -18.67
CA GLU A 116 3.98 -7.09 -19.85
C GLU A 116 4.63 -5.76 -19.48
N MET A 117 4.08 -5.05 -18.50
CA MET A 117 4.46 -3.65 -18.23
C MET A 117 5.46 -3.48 -17.08
N TYR A 118 5.48 -4.41 -16.12
CA TYR A 118 6.32 -4.26 -14.92
C TYR A 118 7.41 -5.33 -14.86
N GLU A 119 8.61 -4.88 -14.46
CA GLU A 119 9.71 -5.76 -14.10
C GLU A 119 9.40 -6.45 -12.76
N SER A 120 8.92 -5.66 -11.80
CA SER A 120 8.51 -6.14 -10.48
C SER A 120 7.35 -5.31 -9.93
N TYR A 121 6.59 -5.90 -9.02
CA TYR A 121 5.59 -5.17 -8.23
C TYR A 121 5.36 -5.82 -6.86
N THR A 122 4.85 -5.03 -5.93
CA THR A 122 4.34 -5.49 -4.64
C THR A 122 3.01 -4.79 -4.32
N LEU A 123 2.17 -5.49 -3.55
CA LEU A 123 0.95 -4.92 -2.98
C LEU A 123 1.11 -4.76 -1.48
N GLU A 124 0.89 -3.54 -1.02
CA GLU A 124 0.78 -3.18 0.40
C GLU A 124 -0.69 -2.98 0.75
N PHE A 125 -1.14 -3.69 1.77
CA PHE A 125 -2.49 -3.54 2.31
C PHE A 125 -2.38 -2.84 3.65
N LEU A 126 -2.84 -1.60 3.73
CA LEU A 126 -2.75 -0.78 4.93
C LEU A 126 -4.13 -0.51 5.50
N ARG A 127 -4.20 -0.52 6.83
CA ARG A 127 -5.28 0.09 7.58
C ARG A 127 -4.87 1.53 7.87
N VAL A 128 -5.73 2.46 7.48
CA VAL A 128 -5.54 3.91 7.72
C VAL A 128 -6.54 4.33 8.78
N ARG A 129 -6.09 4.98 9.86
CA ARG A 129 -7.01 5.53 10.87
C ARG A 129 -6.81 7.01 11.07
N GLY A 130 -7.93 7.71 11.17
CA GLY A 130 -8.00 9.12 11.50
C GLY A 130 -8.61 9.32 12.88
N GLY A 131 -8.06 10.28 13.61
CA GLY A 131 -8.44 10.59 14.98
C GLY A 131 -9.26 11.87 15.08
N ASN A 132 -9.03 12.63 16.15
CA ASN A 132 -9.64 13.96 16.31
C ASN A 132 -9.04 14.96 15.32
N ALA A 133 -9.71 16.11 15.14
CA ALA A 133 -9.21 17.18 14.28
C ALA A 133 -7.80 17.61 14.71
N GLY A 134 -6.87 17.64 13.74
CA GLY A 134 -5.46 17.98 13.96
C GLY A 134 -4.56 16.78 14.33
N GLU A 135 -5.12 15.59 14.58
CA GLU A 135 -4.32 14.38 14.75
C GLU A 135 -3.89 13.81 13.38
N PRO A 136 -2.63 13.37 13.22
CA PRO A 136 -2.17 12.77 11.97
C PRO A 136 -2.84 11.42 11.71
N LEU A 137 -2.95 11.06 10.43
CA LEU A 137 -3.36 9.71 10.04
C LEU A 137 -2.31 8.68 10.50
N THR A 138 -2.79 7.53 10.95
CA THR A 138 -1.94 6.37 11.26
C THR A 138 -2.10 5.30 10.20
N PHE A 139 -1.01 4.60 9.90
CA PHE A 139 -0.94 3.57 8.87
C PHE A 139 -0.30 2.32 9.46
N GLU A 140 -0.98 1.19 9.37
CA GLU A 140 -0.47 -0.10 9.82
C GLU A 140 -0.79 -1.18 8.79
N PRO A 141 -0.01 -2.27 8.69
CA PRO A 141 -0.38 -3.39 7.82
C PRO A 141 -1.77 -3.91 8.22
N TYR A 142 -2.65 -4.09 7.23
CA TYR A 142 -4.06 -4.35 7.48
C TYR A 142 -4.29 -5.67 8.22
N ASP A 143 -3.49 -6.69 7.88
CA ASP A 143 -3.57 -8.04 8.45
C ASP A 143 -2.68 -8.18 9.72
N SER A 144 -2.06 -7.11 10.23
CA SER A 144 -1.34 -7.16 11.51
C SER A 144 -2.32 -7.41 12.67
N PRO A 145 -1.98 -8.31 13.62
CA PRO A 145 -2.78 -8.47 14.82
C PRO A 145 -2.82 -7.14 15.60
N PRO A 146 -3.92 -6.84 16.30
CA PRO A 146 -3.98 -5.69 17.18
C PRO A 146 -2.79 -5.67 18.15
N ALA A 147 -2.28 -4.49 18.48
CA ALA A 147 -1.10 -4.35 19.34
C ALA A 147 -1.21 -5.11 20.67
N PHE A 148 -2.41 -5.25 21.23
CA PHE A 148 -2.69 -5.98 22.47
C PHE A 148 -2.66 -7.53 22.33
N LEU A 149 -2.63 -8.05 21.10
CA LEU A 149 -2.43 -9.48 20.81
C LEU A 149 -1.00 -9.80 20.35
N THR A 150 -0.12 -8.79 20.27
CA THR A 150 1.29 -9.02 19.98
C THR A 150 1.98 -9.39 21.30
N PRO A 151 2.44 -10.63 21.50
CA PRO A 151 3.20 -10.96 22.70
C PRO A 151 4.46 -10.08 22.72
N PRO A 152 4.88 -9.57 23.90
CA PRO A 152 6.11 -8.80 24.01
C PRO A 152 7.25 -9.63 23.42
N ALA A 153 8.11 -8.99 22.61
CA ALA A 153 9.29 -9.62 22.06
C ALA A 153 10.05 -10.30 23.21
N THR A 154 10.08 -11.63 23.18
CA THR A 154 10.80 -12.39 24.20
C THR A 154 12.27 -12.17 23.92
N ASP A 155 12.99 -11.53 24.84
CA ASP A 155 14.45 -11.46 24.77
C ASP A 155 14.98 -12.88 24.55
N PRO A 156 15.90 -13.11 23.59
CA PRO A 156 16.48 -14.42 23.40
C PRO A 156 17.20 -14.81 24.71
N ALA A 157 16.69 -15.85 25.36
CA ALA A 157 17.31 -16.41 26.56
C ALA A 157 18.78 -16.72 26.28
N PRO A 158 19.72 -16.42 27.20
CA PRO A 158 21.12 -16.74 26.99
C PRO A 158 21.27 -18.26 26.88
N MET A 159 21.80 -18.75 25.77
CA MET A 159 22.11 -20.17 25.60
C MET A 159 23.18 -20.59 26.61
N LEU A 160 22.79 -21.26 27.70
CA LEU A 160 23.71 -22.01 28.54
C LEU A 160 24.14 -23.29 27.79
N SER A 161 25.37 -23.30 27.30
CA SER A 161 26.01 -24.50 26.76
C SER A 161 26.33 -25.49 27.88
N LEU A 162 25.47 -26.49 28.09
CA LEU A 162 25.85 -27.73 28.79
C LEU A 162 26.47 -28.70 27.76
N ILE A 163 27.81 -28.77 27.73
CA ILE A 163 28.51 -29.94 27.19
C ILE A 163 28.83 -30.83 28.40
N ASN A 164 28.14 -31.96 28.48
CA ASN A 164 28.47 -33.06 29.38
C ASN A 164 29.24 -34.14 28.61
N ALA A 165 30.26 -34.68 29.27
CA ALA A 165 31.25 -35.64 28.78
C ALA A 165 30.77 -37.09 28.77
N ALA A 166 31.33 -37.91 27.86
CA ALA A 166 31.63 -39.36 27.93
C ALA A 166 32.06 -39.85 26.52
N ALA A 167 32.98 -40.76 26.23
CA ALA A 167 33.98 -41.54 26.98
C ALA A 167 34.97 -42.17 25.93
N ALA A 168 36.11 -42.69 26.44
CA ALA A 168 37.24 -43.49 25.91
C ALA A 168 36.95 -44.53 24.78
N PRO A 169 37.93 -45.25 24.14
CA PRO A 169 39.24 -45.68 24.68
C PRO A 169 40.45 -45.87 23.72
N ALA A 170 41.66 -45.95 24.30
CA ALA A 170 42.64 -47.06 24.22
C ALA A 170 43.93 -46.66 24.98
#